data_AF-A0A2J8P8K7-F1
#
_entry.id   AF-A0A2J8P8K7-F1
#
_cell.length_a   1.000
_cell.length_b   1.000
_cell.length_c   1.000
_cell.angle_alpha   90.00
_cell.angle_beta   90.00
_cell.angle_gamma   90.00
#
_symmetry.space_group_name_H-M   'P 1'
#
loop_
_entity.id
_entity.type
_entity.pdbx_description
1 polymer ?
#
loop_
_entity_poly.entity_id
_entity_poly.type
_entity_poly.pdbx_seq_one_letter_code
_entity_poly.pdbx_strand_id
1 'polypeptide(L)'
;MSRSQVALLGLSLLLMLLLYVGLPGPPEQTSWLWGDPNVTVLAGLTPGNSPIFYREVLPLNQAHRVEVVLLHGKAFNSHTWEQLGTLQLLSQRGYRAVALDLPAHHAQRHDQQGSRGGAPIGDALPPVPAHPHRPAQA
;
A
#
# COMPACT_ATOMS: atom_id res chain seq x y z
N MET A 1 -1.11 -51.99 -0.19
CA MET A 1 -2.33 -51.52 0.51
C MET A 1 -3.34 -52.64 0.59
N SER A 2 -3.88 -52.90 1.77
CA SER A 2 -5.02 -53.83 1.91
C SER A 2 -6.33 -53.15 1.46
N ARG A 3 -7.31 -53.95 1.01
CA ARG A 3 -8.63 -53.46 0.58
C ARG A 3 -9.34 -52.65 1.68
N SER A 4 -9.09 -53.00 2.94
CA SER A 4 -9.59 -52.26 4.11
C SER A 4 -8.97 -50.86 4.25
N GLN A 5 -7.69 -50.68 3.92
CA GLN A 5 -7.07 -49.34 3.94
C GLN A 5 -7.70 -48.41 2.91
N VAL A 6 -8.00 -48.90 1.70
CA VAL A 6 -8.66 -48.10 0.67
C VAL A 6 -10.08 -47.71 1.11
N ALA A 7 -10.81 -48.63 1.74
CA ALA A 7 -12.14 -48.34 2.28
C ALA A 7 -12.10 -47.30 3.41
N LEU A 8 -11.12 -47.37 4.32
CA LEU A 8 -10.94 -46.40 5.40
C LEU A 8 -10.57 -45.01 4.87
N LEU A 9 -9.69 -44.93 3.87
CA LEU A 9 -9.32 -43.67 3.22
C LEU A 9 -10.53 -43.03 2.52
N GLY A 10 -11.31 -43.85 1.80
CA GLY A 10 -12.54 -43.39 1.15
C GLY A 10 -13.58 -42.88 2.15
N LEU A 11 -13.80 -43.62 3.24
CA LEU A 11 -14.75 -43.22 4.29
C LEU A 11 -14.30 -41.95 5.01
N SER A 12 -13.01 -41.81 5.31
CA SER A 12 -12.45 -40.60 5.93
C SER A 12 -12.58 -39.38 5.02
N LEU A 13 -12.31 -39.53 3.71
CA LEU A 13 -12.45 -38.46 2.73
C LEU A 13 -13.92 -38.04 2.58
N LEU A 14 -14.83 -39.02 2.51
CA LEU A 14 -16.27 -38.77 2.44
C LEU A 14 -16.78 -38.06 3.69
N LEU A 15 -16.35 -38.49 4.88
CA LEU A 15 -16.71 -37.85 6.15
C LEU A 15 -16.20 -36.40 6.21
N MET A 16 -14.95 -36.16 5.80
CA MET A 16 -14.40 -34.79 5.70
C MET A 16 -15.19 -33.92 4.72
N LEU A 17 -15.59 -34.47 3.57
CA LEU A 17 -16.40 -33.75 2.59
C LEU A 17 -17.81 -33.42 3.13
N LEU A 18 -18.45 -34.38 3.79
CA LEU A 18 -19.77 -34.19 4.40
C LEU A 18 -19.71 -33.17 5.55
N LEU A 19 -18.66 -33.20 6.37
CA LEU A 19 -18.43 -32.20 7.39
C LEU A 19 -18.15 -30.83 6.78
N TYR A 20 -17.41 -30.75 5.68
CA TYR A 20 -17.14 -29.49 4.99
C TYR A 20 -18.40 -28.87 4.36
N VAL A 21 -19.29 -29.69 3.78
CA VAL A 21 -20.56 -29.23 3.18
C VAL A 21 -21.63 -28.96 4.22
N GLY A 22 -21.65 -29.73 5.32
CA GLY A 22 -22.64 -29.64 6.40
C GLY A 22 -22.28 -28.63 7.48
N LEU A 23 -21.01 -28.23 7.59
CA LEU A 23 -20.64 -27.06 8.38
C LEU A 23 -21.21 -25.84 7.64
N PRO A 24 -22.07 -25.02 8.26
CA PRO A 24 -22.38 -23.74 7.67
C PRO A 24 -21.04 -23.06 7.41
N GLY A 25 -20.75 -22.78 6.14
CA GLY A 25 -19.60 -21.96 5.81
C GLY A 25 -19.61 -20.74 6.73
N PRO A 26 -18.45 -20.18 7.12
CA PRO A 26 -18.44 -18.90 7.80
C PRO A 26 -19.43 -18.03 7.03
N PRO A 27 -20.45 -17.44 7.69
CA PRO A 27 -21.55 -16.80 6.99
C PRO A 27 -20.92 -15.98 5.90
N GLU A 28 -21.34 -16.22 4.65
CA GLU A 28 -20.96 -15.47 3.46
C GLU A 28 -21.38 -14.00 3.71
N GLN A 29 -20.63 -13.34 4.59
CA GLN A 29 -20.74 -11.96 5.04
C GLN A 29 -20.42 -11.03 3.87
N THR A 30 -19.87 -11.58 2.80
CA THR A 30 -19.59 -10.99 1.50
C THR A 30 -20.85 -10.46 0.80
N SER A 31 -22.06 -10.97 1.09
CA SER A 31 -23.26 -10.49 0.37
C SER A 31 -24.07 -9.43 1.12
N TRP A 32 -23.98 -9.36 2.45
CA TRP A 32 -24.77 -8.43 3.27
C TRP A 32 -23.96 -7.28 3.89
N LEU A 33 -22.62 -7.31 3.87
CA LEU A 33 -21.77 -6.21 4.36
C LEU A 33 -21.34 -5.20 3.29
N TRP A 34 -21.61 -5.47 2.01
CA TRP A 34 -21.17 -4.59 0.91
C TRP A 34 -22.09 -3.38 0.69
N GLY A 35 -23.15 -3.26 1.49
CA GLY A 35 -24.19 -2.25 1.30
C GLY A 35 -24.84 -1.77 2.58
N ASP A 36 -24.07 -1.52 3.64
CA ASP A 36 -24.53 -0.57 4.65
C ASP A 36 -24.11 0.85 4.20
N PRO A 37 -25.04 1.68 3.68
CA PRO A 37 -24.72 3.01 3.16
C PRO A 37 -24.31 4.02 4.25
N ASN A 38 -24.28 3.62 5.53
CA ASN A 38 -24.06 4.52 6.66
C ASN A 38 -22.65 4.46 7.28
N VAL A 39 -21.75 3.60 6.80
CA VAL A 39 -20.34 3.66 7.23
C VAL A 39 -19.58 4.61 6.30
N THR A 40 -19.32 5.82 6.76
CA THR A 40 -18.47 6.76 6.03
C THR A 40 -17.01 6.36 6.20
N VAL A 41 -16.37 5.95 5.11
CA VAL A 41 -14.92 5.77 5.05
C VAL A 41 -14.29 7.13 4.72
N LEU A 42 -13.46 7.65 5.61
CA LEU A 42 -12.67 8.85 5.36
C LEU A 42 -11.30 8.46 4.81
N ALA A 43 -10.85 9.10 3.75
CA ALA A 43 -9.49 8.96 3.24
C ALA A 43 -8.69 10.23 3.54
N GLY A 44 -7.42 10.07 3.88
CA GLY A 44 -6.54 11.19 4.24
C GLY A 44 -5.07 10.90 4.00
N LEU A 45 -4.25 11.93 4.20
CA LEU A 45 -2.79 11.85 4.20
C LEU A 45 -2.29 12.30 5.57
N THR A 46 -1.25 11.64 6.09
CA THR A 46 -0.60 12.12 7.30
C THR A 46 0.11 13.46 7.04
N PRO A 47 0.09 14.41 7.98
CA PRO A 47 0.89 15.62 7.90
C PRO A 47 2.39 15.31 7.91
N GLY A 48 3.19 16.07 7.16
CA GLY A 48 4.66 16.02 7.21
C GLY A 48 5.33 15.83 5.84
N ASN A 49 6.66 15.71 5.85
CA ASN A 49 7.48 15.64 4.64
C ASN A 49 7.39 14.29 3.90
N SER A 50 6.77 13.28 4.53
CA SER A 50 6.56 11.95 3.96
C SER A 50 5.12 11.52 4.23
N PRO A 51 4.15 12.02 3.44
CA PRO A 51 2.74 11.75 3.68
C PRO A 51 2.42 10.27 3.45
N ILE A 52 1.70 9.68 4.40
CA ILE A 52 1.20 8.30 4.35
C ILE A 52 -0.29 8.38 4.07
N PHE A 53 -0.74 7.72 3.01
CA PHE A 53 -2.16 7.61 2.70
C PHE A 53 -2.83 6.65 3.67
N TYR A 54 -4.04 7.00 4.10
CA TYR A 54 -4.82 6.17 5.01
C TYR A 54 -6.31 6.25 4.73
N ARG A 55 -7.02 5.20 5.13
CA ARG A 55 -8.48 5.13 5.14
C ARG A 55 -8.93 4.80 6.54
N GLU A 56 -9.85 5.58 7.08
CA GLU A 56 -10.39 5.37 8.41
C GLU A 56 -11.91 5.27 8.41
N VAL A 57 -12.43 4.58 9.41
CA VAL A 57 -13.85 4.52 9.72
C VAL A 57 -14.06 4.80 11.19
N LEU A 58 -15.07 5.61 11.46
CA LEU A 58 -15.53 5.87 12.83
C LEU A 58 -16.59 4.83 13.21
N PRO A 59 -16.66 4.43 14.48
CA PRO A 59 -17.67 3.50 14.93
C PRO A 59 -19.06 4.14 14.88
N LEU A 60 -20.08 3.39 14.44
CA LEU A 60 -21.47 3.88 14.40
C LEU A 60 -22.06 4.08 15.81
N ASN A 61 -21.59 3.30 16.79
CA ASN A 61 -21.97 3.43 18.20
C ASN A 61 -20.80 3.93 19.03
N GLN A 62 -21.08 4.86 19.95
CA GLN A 62 -20.10 5.57 20.80
C GLN A 62 -19.35 4.70 21.81
N ALA A 63 -19.53 3.38 21.79
CA ALA A 63 -18.70 2.47 22.57
C ALA A 63 -17.32 2.39 21.92
N HIS A 64 -16.49 3.44 22.08
CA HIS A 64 -15.09 3.45 21.69
C HIS A 64 -14.35 2.39 22.51
N ARG A 65 -14.33 1.16 21.98
CA ARG A 65 -13.72 0.03 22.67
C ARG A 65 -12.20 0.13 22.58
N VAL A 66 -11.65 0.23 21.37
CA VAL A 66 -10.20 0.36 21.05
C VAL A 66 -10.04 0.91 19.61
N GLU A 67 -8.88 1.50 19.29
CA GLU A 67 -8.49 1.82 17.91
C GLU A 67 -7.70 0.67 17.26
N VAL A 68 -8.02 0.34 16.01
CA VAL A 68 -7.40 -0.76 15.26
C VAL A 68 -6.65 -0.20 14.06
N VAL A 69 -5.37 -0.53 13.94
CA VAL A 69 -4.55 -0.18 12.76
C VAL A 69 -4.37 -1.41 11.88
N LEU A 70 -4.72 -1.30 10.60
CA LEU A 70 -4.59 -2.34 9.60
C LEU A 70 -3.40 -2.04 8.68
N LEU A 71 -2.46 -2.97 8.63
CA LEU A 71 -1.31 -2.92 7.75
C LEU A 71 -1.50 -3.94 6.63
N HIS A 72 -1.26 -3.52 5.39
CA HIS A 72 -1.34 -4.41 4.23
C HIS A 72 0.01 -5.08 3.94
N GLY A 73 -0.03 -6.20 3.21
CA GLY A 73 1.18 -6.80 2.63
C GLY A 73 1.69 -6.03 1.40
N LYS A 74 2.92 -6.29 0.97
CA LYS A 74 3.61 -5.55 -0.12
C LYS A 74 2.81 -5.42 -1.43
N ALA A 75 1.96 -6.39 -1.77
CA ALA A 75 1.17 -6.41 -3.01
C ALA A 75 -0.20 -5.72 -2.90
N PHE A 76 -0.57 -5.24 -1.72
CA PHE A 76 -1.89 -4.70 -1.40
C PHE A 76 -1.79 -3.25 -0.94
N ASN A 77 -2.93 -2.63 -0.66
CA ASN A 77 -3.03 -1.28 -0.11
C ASN A 77 -4.21 -1.19 0.86
N SER A 78 -4.42 -0.02 1.45
CA SER A 78 -5.53 0.32 2.36
C SER A 78 -6.90 0.06 1.73
N HIS A 79 -7.05 0.23 0.41
CA HIS A 79 -8.30 -0.03 -0.29
C HIS A 79 -8.66 -1.52 -0.29
N THR A 80 -7.68 -2.42 -0.22
CA THR A 80 -7.95 -3.87 -0.07
C THR A 80 -8.76 -4.16 1.19
N TRP A 81 -8.48 -3.49 2.31
CA TRP A 81 -9.23 -3.67 3.55
C TRP A 81 -10.67 -3.13 3.46
N GLU A 82 -10.86 -2.04 2.73
CA GLU A 82 -12.17 -1.47 2.42
C GLU A 82 -12.99 -2.42 1.52
N GLN A 83 -12.37 -2.94 0.45
CA GLN A 83 -13.01 -3.88 -0.49
C GLN A 83 -13.40 -5.20 0.18
N LEU A 84 -12.58 -5.68 1.11
CA LEU A 84 -12.89 -6.87 1.90
C LEU A 84 -13.99 -6.62 2.95
N GLY A 85 -14.43 -5.37 3.14
CA GLY A 85 -15.41 -5.00 4.17
C GLY A 85 -14.85 -5.01 5.60
N THR A 86 -13.53 -5.11 5.76
CA THR A 86 -12.90 -5.25 7.08
C THR A 86 -13.05 -3.99 7.92
N LEU A 87 -12.91 -2.81 7.29
CA LEU A 87 -13.12 -1.54 7.96
C LEU A 87 -14.57 -1.41 8.47
N GLN A 88 -15.53 -1.69 7.59
CA GLN A 88 -16.96 -1.61 7.86
C GLN A 88 -17.36 -2.53 9.02
N LEU A 89 -16.86 -3.76 9.00
CA LEU A 89 -17.08 -4.74 10.07
C LEU A 89 -16.53 -4.28 11.43
N LEU A 90 -15.35 -3.66 11.44
CA LEU A 90 -14.75 -3.12 12.67
C LEU A 90 -15.55 -1.94 13.20
N SER A 91 -15.99 -1.03 12.32
CA SER A 91 -16.85 0.11 12.67
C SER A 91 -18.18 -0.33 13.28
N GLN A 92 -18.86 -1.31 12.66
CA GLN A 92 -20.10 -1.90 13.17
C GLN A 92 -19.94 -2.52 14.56
N ARG A 93 -18.74 -3.05 14.87
CA ARG A 93 -18.42 -3.62 16.20
C ARG A 93 -17.97 -2.58 17.23
N GLY A 94 -17.97 -1.29 16.89
CA GLY A 94 -17.61 -0.21 17.80
C GLY A 94 -16.11 0.10 17.84
N TYR A 95 -15.33 -0.36 16.84
CA TYR A 95 -13.92 -0.01 16.73
C TYR A 95 -13.74 1.14 15.74
N ARG A 96 -12.88 2.10 16.10
CA ARG A 96 -12.28 2.99 15.10
C ARG A 96 -11.20 2.20 14.39
N ALA A 97 -11.28 2.09 13.08
CA ALA A 97 -10.29 1.34 12.30
C ALA A 97 -9.61 2.26 11.28
N VAL A 98 -8.29 2.11 11.15
CA VAL A 98 -7.45 2.89 10.24
C VAL A 98 -6.57 1.95 9.42
N ALA A 99 -6.71 1.95 8.10
CA ALA A 99 -5.87 1.22 7.16
C ALA A 99 -4.82 2.16 6.54
N LEU A 100 -3.54 1.80 6.60
CA LEU A 100 -2.40 2.63 6.17
C LEU A 100 -1.73 2.09 4.91
N ASP A 101 -1.36 2.97 3.98
CA ASP A 101 -0.53 2.66 2.81
C ASP A 101 0.96 2.83 3.14
N LEU A 102 1.64 1.72 3.37
CA LEU A 102 3.06 1.77 3.70
C LEU A 102 3.87 2.08 2.43
N PRO A 103 4.81 3.04 2.47
CA PRO A 103 5.70 3.28 1.35
C PRO A 103 6.50 2.02 1.06
N ALA A 104 6.55 1.60 -0.20
CA ALA A 104 7.41 0.51 -0.61
C ALA A 104 8.85 0.92 -0.31
N HIS A 105 9.55 0.19 0.57
CA HIS A 105 10.99 0.33 0.78
C HIS A 105 11.74 0.02 -0.53
N HIS A 106 11.80 0.98 -1.44
CA HIS A 106 12.92 1.11 -2.36
C HIS A 106 13.91 2.00 -1.62
N ALA A 107 15.02 1.42 -1.17
CA ALA A 107 16.14 2.23 -0.73
C ALA A 107 16.42 3.22 -1.86
N GLN A 108 16.20 4.51 -1.61
CA GLN A 108 16.65 5.56 -2.51
C GLN A 108 18.15 5.34 -2.66
N ARG A 109 18.57 4.80 -3.82
CA ARG A 109 19.94 5.00 -4.25
C ARG A 109 20.07 6.50 -4.45
N HIS A 110 20.64 7.14 -3.44
CA HIS A 110 21.31 8.41 -3.59
C HIS A 110 22.45 8.16 -4.57
N ASP A 111 22.16 8.19 -5.87
CA ASP A 111 23.18 8.37 -6.88
C ASP A 111 23.68 9.81 -6.69
N GLN A 112 24.60 9.98 -5.74
CA GLN A 112 25.57 11.08 -5.76
C GLN A 112 26.49 10.82 -6.97
N GLN A 113 25.94 11.01 -8.17
CA GLN A 113 26.71 11.03 -9.40
C GLN A 113 27.50 12.35 -9.41
N GLY A 114 28.68 12.30 -8.80
CA GLY A 114 29.86 13.00 -9.31
C GLY A 114 29.81 14.52 -9.38
N SER A 115 29.55 15.21 -8.25
CA SER A 115 30.14 16.55 -8.06
C SER A 115 31.59 16.38 -7.59
N ARG A 116 32.49 16.02 -8.51
CA ARG A 116 33.96 16.22 -8.39
C ARG A 116 34.70 15.76 -9.65
N GLY A 117 35.30 16.72 -10.35
CA GLY A 117 36.58 16.56 -11.05
C GLY A 117 36.50 16.22 -12.54
N GLY A 118 36.67 17.23 -13.39
CA GLY A 118 36.98 17.02 -14.81
C GLY A 118 36.68 18.20 -15.70
N ALA A 119 37.45 19.29 -15.59
CA ALA A 119 37.53 20.27 -16.66
C ALA A 119 38.39 19.69 -17.79
N PRO A 120 37.91 19.59 -19.05
CA PRO A 120 38.81 19.40 -20.18
C PRO A 120 39.46 20.75 -20.53
N ILE A 121 40.74 20.85 -20.16
CA ILE A 121 41.70 21.79 -20.74
C ILE A 121 41.98 21.31 -22.17
N GLY A 122 41.84 22.20 -23.16
CA GLY A 122 42.42 22.03 -24.49
C GLY A 122 41.42 22.12 -25.64
N ASP A 123 41.69 23.03 -26.56
CA ASP A 123 41.26 23.01 -27.96
C ASP A 123 39.87 23.58 -28.31
N ALA A 124 39.71 24.89 -28.10
CA ALA A 124 39.07 25.77 -29.10
C ALA A 124 39.33 27.24 -28.76
N LEU A 125 40.17 27.91 -29.55
CA LEU A 125 40.34 29.36 -29.54
C LEU A 125 39.35 29.96 -30.57
N PRO A 126 38.35 30.78 -30.16
CA PRO A 126 37.67 31.69 -31.07
C PRO A 126 38.35 33.09 -31.10
N PRO A 127 38.14 33.86 -32.18
CA PRO A 127 39.12 34.82 -32.72
C PRO A 127 39.23 36.15 -31.97
N VAL A 128 40.44 36.73 -32.03
CA VAL A 128 40.78 38.09 -31.57
C VAL A 128 40.08 39.15 -32.43
N PRO A 129 39.36 40.13 -31.84
CA PRO A 129 38.90 41.30 -32.57
C PRO A 129 40.06 42.30 -32.76
N ALA A 130 40.35 42.63 -34.02
CA ALA A 130 41.32 43.67 -34.38
C ALA A 130 40.74 45.07 -34.13
N HIS A 131 41.30 45.82 -33.18
CA HIS A 131 41.17 47.27 -33.11
C HIS A 131 42.43 47.91 -33.72
N PRO A 132 42.32 48.74 -34.78
CA PRO A 132 43.40 49.64 -35.14
C PRO A 132 43.31 50.94 -34.36
N HIS A 133 44.47 51.32 -33.84
CA HIS A 133 44.75 52.47 -33.03
C HIS A 133 44.69 53.79 -33.82
N ARG A 134 44.20 54.81 -33.11
CA ARG A 134 44.40 56.24 -33.30
C ARG A 134 45.90 56.60 -33.37
N PRO A 135 46.36 57.47 -34.29
CA PRO A 135 47.60 58.20 -34.11
C PRO A 135 47.37 59.54 -33.40
N ALA A 136 48.29 59.86 -32.50
CA ALA A 136 48.46 61.17 -31.89
C ALA A 136 49.32 62.07 -32.80
N GLN A 137 49.24 63.36 -32.49
CA GLN A 137 49.85 64.52 -33.13
C GLN A 137 51.38 64.46 -33.22
N ALA A 138 51.93 65.06 -34.28
CA ALA A 138 53.03 66.03 -34.25
C ALA A 138 52.91 66.91 -35.50
#